data_AF-A0A6P3XXI6-F1
#
_entry.id   AF-A0A6P3XXI6-F1
#
_cell.length_a   1.000
_cell.length_b   1.000
_cell.length_c   1.000
_cell.angle_alpha   90.00
_cell.angle_beta   90.00
_cell.angle_gamma   90.00
#
_symmetry.space_group_name_H-M   'P 1'
#
loop_
_entity.id
_entity.type
_entity.pdbx_description
1 polymer ?
#
loop_
_entity_poly.entity_id
_entity_poly.type
_entity_poly.pdbx_seq_one_letter_code
_entity_poly.pdbx_strand_id
1 'polypeptide(L)'
;MALHLDRLPAVSDFCSHKYSWRFYAESVTNELSFLGVQCSSWSRFLSGECNNHTRVVMGYGASRRANGSIYLMTAAQNPFGLREKGAQVVAV
;
A
#
# COMPACT_ATOMS: atom_id res chain seq x y z
N MET A 1 -20.33 -3.99 -40.82
CA MET A 1 -20.25 -3.79 -39.36
C MET A 1 -19.19 -4.73 -38.80
N ALA A 2 -17.94 -4.30 -38.73
CA ALA A 2 -16.89 -5.01 -38.01
C ALA A 2 -16.77 -4.33 -36.64
N LEU A 3 -17.17 -5.04 -35.59
CA LEU A 3 -17.05 -4.53 -34.23
C LEU A 3 -15.56 -4.57 -33.83
N HIS A 4 -15.03 -3.39 -33.52
CA HIS A 4 -13.68 -3.16 -33.01
C HIS A 4 -13.41 -4.05 -31.79
N LEU A 5 -12.55 -5.05 -31.95
CA LEU A 5 -12.07 -5.96 -30.90
C LEU A 5 -10.74 -5.47 -30.30
N ASP A 6 -10.44 -4.17 -30.38
CA ASP A 6 -9.14 -3.59 -30.01
C ASP A 6 -9.08 -3.04 -28.56
N ARG A 7 -9.96 -3.48 -27.64
CA ARG A 7 -9.96 -3.03 -26.24
C ARG A 7 -10.24 -4.11 -25.20
N LEU A 8 -9.63 -5.28 -25.33
CA LEU A 8 -9.42 -6.14 -24.15
C LEU A 8 -8.19 -5.61 -23.39
N PRO A 9 -8.28 -5.29 -22.09
CA PRO A 9 -7.13 -4.78 -21.34
C PRO A 9 -6.01 -5.82 -21.40
N ALA A 10 -4.81 -5.37 -21.76
CA ALA A 10 -3.65 -6.25 -21.88
C ALA A 10 -3.35 -6.91 -20.53
N VAL A 11 -2.87 -8.16 -20.56
CA VAL A 11 -2.44 -8.94 -19.38
C VAL A 11 -1.48 -8.15 -18.46
N SER A 12 -0.78 -7.14 -19.00
CA SER A 12 0.08 -6.22 -18.27
C SER A 12 -0.64 -5.34 -17.23
N ASP A 13 -1.90 -4.93 -17.48
CA ASP A 13 -2.65 -4.03 -16.59
C ASP A 13 -3.07 -4.71 -15.27
N PHE A 14 -3.12 -6.04 -15.24
CA PHE A 14 -3.46 -6.79 -14.02
C PHE A 14 -2.28 -7.02 -13.07
N CYS A 15 -1.05 -6.70 -13.49
CA CYS A 15 0.13 -7.06 -12.70
C CYS A 15 0.21 -6.28 -11.39
N SER A 16 -0.11 -4.98 -11.41
CA SER A 16 -0.19 -4.14 -10.20
C SER A 16 -1.53 -4.28 -9.48
N HIS A 17 -2.64 -4.38 -10.23
CA HIS A 17 -3.99 -4.48 -9.67
C HIS A 17 -4.14 -5.62 -8.65
N LYS A 18 -3.51 -6.78 -8.90
CA LYS A 18 -3.58 -7.94 -8.01
C LYS A 18 -3.00 -7.71 -6.61
N TYR A 19 -2.15 -6.70 -6.42
CA TYR A 19 -1.52 -6.46 -5.12
C TYR A 19 -2.51 -5.91 -4.09
N SER A 20 -3.54 -5.18 -4.52
CA SER A 20 -4.57 -4.65 -3.61
C SER A 20 -5.21 -5.74 -2.75
N TRP A 21 -5.75 -6.79 -3.38
CA TRP A 21 -6.37 -7.90 -2.66
C TRP A 21 -5.36 -8.83 -2.01
N ARG A 22 -4.12 -8.94 -2.52
CA ARG A 22 -3.06 -9.73 -1.89
C ARG A 22 -2.60 -9.14 -0.57
N PHE A 23 -2.42 -7.82 -0.52
CA PHE A 23 -2.10 -7.11 0.73
C PHE A 23 -3.27 -7.21 1.71
N TYR A 24 -4.50 -7.05 1.24
CA TYR A 24 -5.68 -7.25 2.10
C TYR A 24 -5.74 -8.67 2.67
N ALA A 25 -5.56 -9.70 1.84
CA ALA A 25 -5.57 -11.09 2.28
C ALA A 25 -4.48 -11.38 3.34
N GLU A 26 -3.27 -10.85 3.16
CA GLU A 26 -2.21 -10.96 4.16
C GLU A 26 -2.53 -10.17 5.45
N SER A 27 -3.21 -9.03 5.36
CA SER A 27 -3.61 -8.26 6.55
C SER A 27 -4.64 -8.97 7.43
N VAL A 28 -5.40 -9.93 6.88
CA VAL A 28 -6.35 -10.75 7.66
C VAL A 28 -5.62 -11.71 8.61
N THR A 29 -4.45 -12.22 8.22
CA THR A 29 -3.68 -13.13 9.07
C THR A 29 -2.88 -12.40 10.15
N ASN A 30 -2.51 -11.14 9.88
CA ASN A 30 -1.86 -10.27 10.83
C ASN A 30 -2.15 -8.80 10.50
N GLU A 31 -2.97 -8.17 11.35
CA GLU A 31 -3.41 -6.78 11.18
C GLU A 31 -2.25 -5.78 11.22
N LEU A 32 -1.12 -6.14 11.85
CA LEU A 32 0.06 -5.26 11.98
C LEU A 32 1.09 -5.48 10.86
N SER A 33 0.77 -6.29 9.83
CA SER A 33 1.65 -6.51 8.67
C SER A 33 1.89 -5.23 7.86
N PHE A 34 0.86 -4.39 7.75
CA PHE A 34 0.86 -3.17 6.92
C PHE A 34 0.61 -1.93 7.78
N LEU A 35 1.68 -1.44 8.41
CA LEU A 35 1.66 -0.15 9.06
C LEU A 35 2.07 0.93 8.06
N GLY A 36 1.23 1.94 7.92
CA GLY A 36 1.53 3.15 7.18
C GLY A 36 1.53 4.38 8.07
N VAL A 37 1.78 5.52 7.45
CA VAL A 37 1.88 6.80 8.13
C VAL A 37 1.18 7.88 7.33
N GLN A 38 0.41 8.73 8.02
CA GLN A 38 -0.24 9.85 7.36
C GLN A 38 0.80 10.90 6.96
N CYS A 39 0.77 11.30 5.69
CA CYS A 39 1.69 12.29 5.15
C CYS A 39 1.00 13.12 4.07
N SER A 40 1.44 14.37 3.84
CA SER A 40 0.75 15.25 2.88
C SER A 40 1.09 14.95 1.42
N SER A 41 2.16 14.20 1.15
CA SER A 41 2.54 13.74 -0.18
C SER A 41 3.45 12.51 -0.11
N TRP A 42 3.54 11.78 -1.23
CA TRP A 42 4.50 10.70 -1.39
C TRP A 42 5.96 11.18 -1.27
N SER A 43 6.27 12.36 -1.81
CA SER A 43 7.64 12.93 -1.71
C SER A 43 8.07 13.19 -0.27
N ARG A 44 7.15 13.69 0.58
CA ARG A 44 7.43 13.92 2.01
C ARG A 44 7.52 12.63 2.82
N PHE A 45 6.80 11.60 2.40
CA PHE A 45 6.98 10.26 2.96
C PHE A 45 8.39 9.73 2.62
N LEU A 46 8.84 9.86 1.38
CA LEU A 46 10.16 9.41 0.94
C LEU A 46 11.32 10.22 1.56
N SER A 47 11.13 11.50 1.87
CA SER A 47 12.12 12.31 2.60
C SER A 47 12.19 11.99 4.10
N GLY A 48 11.32 11.12 4.60
CA GLY A 48 11.25 10.74 6.02
C GLY A 48 10.62 11.79 6.93
N GLU A 49 10.04 12.88 6.39
CA GLU A 49 9.46 13.97 7.17
C GLU A 49 8.31 13.50 8.08
N CYS A 50 7.63 12.42 7.72
CA CYS A 50 6.50 11.86 8.46
C CYS A 50 6.89 10.67 9.36
N ASN A 51 8.18 10.31 9.50
CA ASN A 51 8.62 9.11 10.23
C ASN A 51 8.15 9.05 11.69
N ASN A 52 7.94 10.20 12.33
CA ASN A 52 7.54 10.31 13.74
C ASN A 52 6.02 10.42 13.94
N HIS A 53 5.22 10.42 12.87
CA HIS A 53 3.75 10.46 12.98
C HIS A 53 3.17 9.12 13.43
N THR A 54 1.96 9.16 13.98
CA THR A 54 1.23 7.96 14.42
C THR A 54 1.04 6.96 13.26
N ARG A 55 1.28 5.68 13.56
CA ARG A 55 1.08 4.58 12.62
C ARG A 55 -0.41 4.33 12.40
N VAL A 56 -0.77 4.03 11.16
CA VAL A 56 -2.12 3.68 10.75
C VAL A 56 -2.09 2.30 10.11
N VAL A 57 -2.97 1.42 10.59
CA VAL A 57 -3.13 0.07 10.04
C VAL A 57 -3.85 0.13 8.69
N MET A 58 -3.30 -0.56 7.69
CA MET A 58 -3.93 -0.81 6.40
C MET A 58 -4.48 -2.24 6.31
N GLY A 59 -5.60 -2.42 5.62
CA GLY A 59 -6.22 -3.72 5.41
C GLY A 59 -7.32 -4.04 6.42
N TYR A 60 -7.37 -5.30 6.89
CA TYR A 60 -8.45 -5.83 7.74
C TYR A 60 -8.62 -5.05 9.05
N GLY A 61 -7.51 -4.74 9.74
CA GLY A 61 -7.51 -3.98 10.99
C GLY A 61 -7.61 -2.45 10.82
N ALA A 62 -7.93 -1.96 9.62
CA ALA A 62 -7.99 -0.52 9.38
C ALA A 62 -9.09 0.15 10.23
N SER A 63 -8.71 1.22 10.93
CA SER A 63 -9.65 2.01 11.73
C SER A 63 -10.69 2.66 10.81
N ARG A 64 -11.97 2.58 11.19
CA ARG A 64 -13.07 3.32 10.51
C ARG A 64 -12.90 4.85 10.57
N ARG A 65 -12.00 5.34 11.43
CA ARG A 65 -11.66 6.77 11.57
C ARG A 65 -10.42 7.16 10.76
N ALA A 66 -9.71 6.21 10.15
CA ALA A 66 -8.57 6.52 9.29
C ALA A 66 -9.03 7.32 8.08
N ASN A 67 -8.37 8.44 7.80
CA ASN A 67 -8.68 9.33 6.69
C ASN A 67 -7.40 9.97 6.12
N GLY A 68 -7.55 10.65 4.98
CA GLY A 68 -6.42 11.30 4.31
C GLY A 68 -5.47 10.32 3.62
N SER A 69 -4.30 10.83 3.22
CA SER A 69 -3.29 10.05 2.52
C SER A 69 -2.34 9.37 3.50
N ILE A 70 -2.33 8.04 3.46
CA ILE A 70 -1.49 7.17 4.30
C ILE A 70 -0.55 6.41 3.38
N TYR A 71 0.74 6.46 3.68
CA TYR A 71 1.79 5.87 2.86
C TYR A 71 2.55 4.80 3.62
N LEU A 72 2.97 3.76 2.91
CA LEU A 72 3.83 2.69 3.39
C LEU A 72 4.60 2.07 2.22
N MET A 73 5.72 1.43 2.54
CA MET A 73 6.45 0.52 1.67
C MET A 73 6.06 -0.92 1.95
N THR A 74 6.07 -1.75 0.91
CA THR A 74 5.91 -3.21 0.99
C THR A 74 7.15 -3.91 0.44
N ALA A 75 7.36 -5.17 0.83
CA ALA A 75 8.31 -6.03 0.14
C ALA A 75 7.85 -6.34 -1.30
N ALA A 76 8.78 -6.75 -2.17
CA ALA A 76 8.48 -7.12 -3.55
C ALA A 76 7.76 -8.47 -3.69
N GLN A 77 7.84 -9.33 -2.67
CA GLN A 77 7.31 -10.69 -2.67
C GLN A 77 6.63 -10.99 -1.34
N ASN A 78 5.75 -12.00 -1.31
CA ASN A 78 5.08 -12.43 -0.09
C ASN A 78 6.08 -13.09 0.88
N PRO A 79 5.99 -12.83 2.20
CA PRO A 79 5.10 -11.88 2.87
C PRO A 79 5.46 -10.42 2.53
N PHE A 80 4.45 -9.64 2.15
CA PHE A 80 4.61 -8.28 1.64
C PHE A 80 4.74 -7.24 2.76
N GLY A 81 4.15 -7.50 3.93
CA GLY A 81 4.11 -6.59 5.05
C GLY A 81 5.48 -6.35 5.68
N LEU A 82 5.88 -5.08 5.80
CA LEU A 82 7.12 -4.67 6.45
C LEU A 82 6.93 -4.19 7.89
N ARG A 83 5.69 -4.20 8.41
CA ARG A 83 5.34 -3.71 9.75
C ARG A 83 5.86 -2.27 9.93
N GLU A 84 6.46 -1.95 11.07
CA GLU A 84 7.02 -0.62 11.37
C GLU A 84 8.03 -0.11 10.34
N LYS A 85 8.79 -1.02 9.70
CA LYS A 85 9.77 -0.65 8.67
C LYS A 85 9.11 -0.16 7.38
N GLY A 86 7.87 -0.55 7.11
CA GLY A 86 7.11 -0.07 5.96
C GLY A 86 6.69 1.39 6.10
N ALA A 87 6.49 1.85 7.33
CA ALA A 87 6.07 3.22 7.63
C ALA A 87 7.22 4.23 7.78
N GLN A 88 8.48 3.79 7.66
CA GLN A 88 9.66 4.60 7.92
C GLN A 88 10.60 4.53 6.74
N VAL A 89 10.96 5.69 6.18
CA VAL A 89 11.99 5.77 5.15
C VAL A 89 13.25 6.32 5.79
N VAL A 90 14.36 5.58 5.67
CA VAL A 90 15.68 6.13 5.96
C VAL A 90 16.04 6.99 4.75
N ALA A 91 16.02 8.31 4.92
CA ALA A 91 16.52 9.22 3.90
C ALA A 91 17.98 8.82 3.60
N VAL A 92 18.25 8.43 2.35
CA VAL A 92 19.60 8.20 1.84
C VAL A 92 20.19 9.55 1.46
#